data_AF-K9F3D5-F1
#
_entry.id   AF-K9F3D5-F1
#
_cell.length_a   1.000
_cell.length_b   1.000
_cell.length_c   1.000
_cell.angle_alpha   90.00
_cell.angle_beta   90.00
_cell.angle_gamma   90.00
#
_symmetry.space_group_name_H-M   'P 1'
#
loop_
_entity.id
_entity.type
_entity.pdbx_description
1 polymer ?
#
loop_
_entity_poly.entity_id
_entity_poly.type
_entity_poly.pdbx_seq_one_letter_code
_entity_poly.pdbx_strand_id
1 'polypeptide(L)' 'MYLSGEECEVTAMTYPGDGPTPSVLVHVTSAEGSQFTLAFLGRRDIRCMRVGSRLAIEGAVSGRETVYNPHFTVLSQP' A
#
# COMPACT_ATOMS: atom_id res chain seq x y z
N MET A 1 -6.71 -9.74 11.12
CA MET A 1 -5.96 -8.66 11.79
C MET A 1 -6.38 -7.34 11.16
N TYR A 2 -6.45 -6.25 11.92
CA TYR A 2 -6.79 -4.93 11.41
C TYR A 2 -5.65 -3.96 11.73
N LEU A 3 -5.17 -3.23 10.72
CA LEU A 3 -4.20 -2.15 10.90
C LEU A 3 -4.96 -0.88 11.23
N SER A 4 -4.56 -0.17 12.28
CA SER A 4 -5.22 1.04 12.75
C SER A 4 -4.21 2.18 12.86
N GLY A 5 -4.01 2.91 11.76
CA GLY A 5 -3.07 4.02 11.68
C GLY A 5 -1.61 3.55 11.69
N GLU A 6 -1.33 2.34 11.20
CA GLU A 6 0.00 1.77 11.19
C GLU A 6 0.91 2.61 10.27
N GLU A 7 2.03 3.10 10.82
CA GLU A 7 2.99 3.88 10.05
C GLU A 7 3.95 2.96 9.29
N CYS A 8 3.98 3.10 7.97
CA CYS A 8 4.85 2.32 7.09
C CYS A 8 5.57 3.20 6.06
N GLU A 9 6.69 2.69 5.55
CA GLU A 9 7.40 3.25 4.41
C GLU A 9 7.10 2.44 3.15
N VAL A 10 6.87 3.12 2.03
CA VAL A 10 6.71 2.49 0.71
C VAL A 10 8.06 2.00 0.20
N THR A 11 8.21 0.69 0.04
CA THR A 11 9.46 0.07 -0.43
C THR A 11 9.43 -0.30 -1.90
N ALA A 12 8.26 -0.60 -2.47
CA ALA A 12 8.09 -0.85 -3.89
C ALA A 12 6.67 -0.52 -4.38
N MET A 13 6.55 -0.24 -5.68
CA MET A 13 5.27 -0.06 -6.36
C MET A 13 5.27 -0.83 -7.68
N THR A 14 4.25 -1.65 -7.88
CA THR A 14 4.03 -2.42 -9.10
C THR A 14 2.75 -1.93 -9.76
N TYR A 15 2.87 -1.52 -11.02
CA TYR A 15 1.75 -1.04 -11.83
C TYR A 15 1.22 -2.16 -12.72
N PRO A 16 -0.09 -2.17 -13.01
CA PRO A 16 -0.65 -3.21 -13.84
C PRO A 16 -0.23 -3.03 -15.29
N GLY A 17 0.04 -4.15 -15.97
CA GLY A 17 0.13 -4.19 -17.43
C GLY A 17 -1.24 -4.03 -18.10
N ASP A 18 -1.28 -4.29 -19.41
CA ASP A 18 -2.54 -4.27 -20.14
C ASP A 18 -3.40 -5.47 -19.78
N GLY A 19 -4.55 -5.19 -19.16
CA GLY A 19 -5.53 -6.19 -18.76
C GLY A 19 -6.84 -5.56 -18.27
N PRO A 20 -7.91 -6.37 -18.16
CA PRO A 20 -9.25 -5.87 -17.82
C PRO A 20 -9.43 -5.52 -16.34
N THR A 21 -8.61 -6.07 -15.45
CA THR A 21 -8.70 -5.88 -13.99
C THR A 21 -7.39 -5.31 -13.45
N PRO A 22 -7.12 -4.02 -13.66
CA PRO A 22 -5.88 -3.41 -13.21
C PRO A 22 -5.82 -3.34 -11.68
N SER A 23 -4.64 -3.56 -11.12
CA SER A 23 -4.35 -3.30 -9.71
C SER A 23 -2.96 -2.70 -9.56
N VAL A 24 -2.86 -1.67 -8.73
CA VAL A 24 -1.56 -1.18 -8.25
C VAL A 24 -1.26 -1.91 -6.95
N LEU A 25 -0.10 -2.55 -6.88
CA LEU A 25 0.39 -3.21 -5.67
C LEU A 25 1.49 -2.35 -5.07
N VAL A 26 1.36 -2.03 -3.79
CA VAL A 26 2.34 -1.23 -3.06
C VAL A 26 2.88 -2.07 -1.92
N HIS A 27 4.19 -2.28 -1.89
CA HIS A 27 4.84 -2.96 -0.79
C HIS A 27 5.27 -1.92 0.23
N VAL A 28 4.96 -2.19 1.49
CA VAL A 28 5.31 -1.31 2.59
C VAL A 28 5.95 -2.09 3.73
N THR A 29 6.80 -1.42 4.49
CA THR A 29 7.43 -1.97 5.69
C THR A 29 7.08 -1.07 6.87
N SER A 30 6.57 -1.64 7.97
CA SER A 30 6.31 -0.89 9.19
C SER A 30 7.60 -0.59 9.97
N ALA A 31 7.53 0.32 10.94
CA ALA A 31 8.66 0.63 11.81
C ALA A 31 9.20 -0.61 12.57
N GLU A 32 8.34 -1.59 12.84
CA GLU A 32 8.68 -2.85 13.51
C GLU A 32 9.24 -3.91 12.54
N GLY A 33 9.33 -3.59 11.24
CA GLY A 33 9.87 -4.49 10.21
C GLY A 33 8.84 -5.43 9.59
N SER A 34 7.56 -5.35 9.98
CA SER A 34 6.49 -6.11 9.34
C SER A 34 6.27 -5.65 7.90
N GLN A 35 6.00 -6.57 6.99
CA GLN A 35 5.80 -6.27 5.58
C GLN A 35 4.34 -6.44 5.20
N PHE A 36 3.82 -5.52 4.40
CA PHE A 36 2.45 -5.60 3.90
C PHE A 36 2.40 -5.29 2.41
N THR A 37 1.40 -5.86 1.74
CA THR A 37 1.05 -5.47 0.37
C THR A 37 -0.27 -4.71 0.39
N LEU A 38 -0.27 -3.45 -0.02
CA LEU A 38 -1.49 -2.69 -0.26
C LEU A 38 -1.93 -2.92 -1.69
N ALA A 39 -3.08 -3.54 -1.88
CA ALA A 39 -3.63 -3.85 -3.18
C ALA A 39 -4.75 -2.85 -3.54
N PHE A 40 -4.45 -1.92 -4.45
CA PHE A 40 -5.39 -0.93 -4.95
C PHE A 40 -6.07 -1.44 -6.22
N LEU A 41 -7.23 -2.06 -6.06
CA LEU A 41 -7.99 -2.69 -7.14
C LEU A 41 -8.65 -1.64 -8.04
N GLY A 42 -8.70 -1.92 -9.34
CA GLY A 42 -9.29 -1.02 -10.34
C GLY A 42 -8.46 0.23 -10.62
N ARG A 43 -7.27 0.35 -10.01
CA ARG A 43 -6.36 1.48 -10.20
C ARG A 43 -5.25 1.07 -11.15
N ARG A 44 -4.87 2.01 -12.02
CA ARG A 44 -3.68 1.90 -12.89
C ARG A 44 -2.51 2.74 -12.40
N ASP A 45 -2.78 3.71 -11.53
CA ASP A 45 -1.81 4.69 -11.05
C ASP A 45 -2.26 5.26 -9.70
N ILE A 46 -1.29 5.70 -8.88
CA ILE A 46 -1.50 6.45 -7.63
C ILE A 46 -0.45 7.57 -7.57
N ARG A 47 -0.91 8.81 -7.80
CA ARG A 47 0.00 9.96 -8.00
C ARG A 47 0.45 10.64 -6.70
N CYS A 48 -0.27 10.45 -5.61
CA CYS A 48 0.05 11.08 -4.33
C CYS A 48 1.10 10.31 -3.51
N MET A 49 1.64 9.21 -4.03
CA MET A 49 2.60 8.36 -3.33
C MET A 49 3.74 7.96 -4.29
N ARG A 50 4.92 7.74 -3.72
CA ARG A 50 6.11 7.22 -4.41
C ARG A 50 6.91 6.30 -3.47
N VAL A 51 7.84 5.51 -4.01
CA VAL A 51 8.80 4.76 -3.17
C VAL A 51 9.55 5.72 -2.25
N GLY A 52 9.70 5.35 -0.98
CA GLY A 52 10.23 6.19 0.11
C GLY A 52 9.19 7.07 0.81
N SER A 53 7.92 7.11 0.35
CA SER A 53 6.87 7.85 1.07
C SER A 53 6.55 7.17 2.40
N ARG A 54 6.25 7.95 3.44
CA ARG A 54 5.71 7.45 4.71
C ARG A 54 4.19 7.58 4.72
N LEU A 55 3.52 6.51 5.10
CA LEU A 55 2.06 6.39 5.11
C LEU A 55 1.57 6.00 6.50
N ALA A 56 0.41 6.51 6.90
CA ALA A 56 -0.43 5.87 7.92
C ALA A 56 -1.50 5.04 7.21
N ILE A 57 -1.65 3.77 7.59
CA ILE A 57 -2.50 2.80 6.88
C ILE A 57 -3.56 2.25 7.82
N GLU A 58 -4.79 2.17 7.32
CA GLU A 58 -5.93 1.57 7.99
C GLU A 58 -6.62 0.55 7.09
N GLY A 59 -6.86 -0.65 7.61
CA GLY A 59 -7.57 -1.67 6.85
C GLY A 59 -7.44 -3.08 7.39
N ALA A 60 -8.28 -3.96 6.86
CA ALA A 60 -8.27 -5.37 7.21
C ALA A 60 -7.17 -6.12 6.43
N VAL A 61 -6.30 -6.80 7.18
CA VAL A 61 -5.30 -7.70 6.61
C VAL A 61 -5.97 -9.01 6.20
N SER A 62 -5.73 -9.43 4.96
CA SER A 62 -6.26 -10.64 4.34
C SER A 62 -5.17 -11.44 3.65
N GLY A 63 -5.27 -12.77 3.72
CA GLY A 63 -4.31 -13.68 3.09
C GLY A 63 -2.87 -13.48 3.56
N ARG A 64 -1.93 -13.42 2.62
CA ARG A 64 -0.49 -13.20 2.85
C ARG A 64 -0.20 -11.71 3.09
N GLU A 65 -0.70 -11.18 4.20
CA GLU A 65 -0.40 -9.79 4.63
C GLU A 65 -0.83 -8.72 3.63
N THR A 66 -1.90 -9.00 2.87
CA THR A 66 -2.43 -8.07 1.87
C THR A 66 -3.58 -7.26 2.46
N VAL A 67 -3.55 -5.94 2.27
CA VAL A 67 -4.64 -5.04 2.63
C VAL A 67 -5.26 -4.51 1.35
N TYR A 68 -6.52 -4.88 1.09
CA TYR A 68 -7.22 -4.50 -0.14
C TYR A 68 -7.88 -3.13 0.02
N ASN A 69 -7.62 -2.22 -0.91
CA ASN A 69 -8.15 -0.85 -0.93
C ASN A 69 -8.15 -0.18 0.47
N PRO A 70 -7.00 -0.10 1.15
CA PRO A 70 -6.93 0.49 2.47
C PRO A 70 -7.29 1.97 2.45
N HIS A 71 -7.72 2.48 3.61
CA HIS A 71 -7.60 3.90 3.88
C HIS A 71 -6.12 4.21 4.15
N PHE A 72 -5.64 5.32 3.61
CA PHE A 72 -4.27 5.74 3.85
C PHE A 72 -4.13 7.26 3.86
N THR A 73 -3.17 7.75 4.62
CA THR A 73 -2.73 9.14 4.62
C THR A 73 -1.24 9.19 4.32
N VAL A 74 -0.84 10.07 3.41
CA VAL A 74 0.59 10.32 3.13
C VAL A 74 1.10 11.30 4.18
N LEU A 75 2.05 10.87 5.00
CA LEU A 75 2.63 11.66 6.07
C LEU A 75 3.81 12.51 5.56
N SER A 76 4.63 11.93 4.69
CA SER A 76 5.74 12.62 4.03
C SER A 76 6.13 11.95 2.71
N GLN A 77 6.84 12.70 1.87
CA GLN A 77 7.43 12.23 0.61
C GLN A 77 8.93 12.53 0.58
N PRO A 78 9.73 11.73 -0.15
CA PRO A 78 11.11 12.06 -0.48
C PRO A 78 11.22 13.15 -1.54
#